data_AF-A0A520U7Y0-F1
#
_entry.id   AF-A0A520U7Y0-F1
#
_cell.length_a   1.000
_cell.length_b   1.000
_cell.length_c   1.000
_cell.angle_alpha   90.00
_cell.angle_beta   90.00
_cell.angle_gamma   90.00
#
_symmetry.space_group_name_H-M   'P 1'
#
loop_
_entity.id
_entity.type
_entity.pdbx_description
1 polymer ?
#
loop_
_entity_poly.entity_id
_entity_poly.type
_entity_poly.pdbx_seq_one_letter_code
_entity_poly.pdbx_strand_id
1 'polypeptide(L)' 'MKLGIVMDPIEAINFKKDSTLAMMLEAQSRSHQIFYMTTNSLFIESGKAYASSSRITVRDDQFDWFSLEEEAIIALSD' A
#
# COMPACT_ATOMS: atom_id res chain seq x y z
N MET A 1 -5.09 -8.03 10.43
CA MET A 1 -4.98 -8.65 9.08
C MET A 1 -4.08 -7.79 8.20
N LYS A 2 -3.44 -8.39 7.19
CA LYS A 2 -2.65 -7.67 6.18
C LYS A 2 -3.55 -7.32 5.00
N LEU A 3 -3.50 -6.08 4.53
CA LEU A 3 -4.24 -5.58 3.39
C LEU A 3 -3.23 -5.13 2.34
N GLY A 4 -3.25 -5.76 1.16
CA GLY A 4 -2.47 -5.31 0.01
C GLY A 4 -3.29 -4.35 -0.84
N ILE A 5 -2.70 -3.22 -1.22
CA ILE A 5 -3.28 -2.24 -2.14
C ILE A 5 -2.34 -2.10 -3.33
N VAL A 6 -2.89 -2.33 -4.53
CA VAL A 6 -2.19 -2.11 -5.80
C VAL A 6 -2.78 -0.85 -6.42
N MET A 7 -1.96 0.16 -6.64
CA MET A 7 -2.40 1.41 -7.25
C MET A 7 -1.27 2.15 -7.98
N ASP A 8 -1.62 3.24 -8.67
CA ASP A 8 -0.66 4.20 -9.23
C ASP A 8 0.25 4.78 -8.12
N PRO A 9 1.41 5.35 -8.48
CA PRO A 9 2.32 5.96 -7.50
C PRO A 9 1.60 6.81 -6.46
N ILE A 10 1.76 6.46 -5.18
CA ILE A 10 1.12 7.14 -4.03
C ILE A 10 1.37 8.66 -4.08
N GLU A 11 2.55 9.06 -4.56
CA GLU A 11 2.96 10.46 -4.74
C GLU A 11 2.09 11.25 -5.72
N ALA A 12 1.45 10.57 -6.68
CA ALA A 12 0.60 11.20 -7.70
C ALA A 12 -0.88 11.34 -7.27
N ILE A 13 -1.25 10.82 -6.08
CA ILE A 13 -2.62 10.86 -5.59
C ILE A 13 -3.01 12.28 -5.16
N ASN A 14 -4.25 12.66 -5.48
CA ASN A 14 -4.84 13.89 -4.99
C ASN A 14 -5.49 13.68 -3.61
N PHE A 15 -4.78 14.08 -2.54
CA PHE A 15 -5.23 13.97 -1.14
C PHE A 15 -6.72 14.30 -0.90
N LYS A 16 -7.27 15.32 -1.59
CA LYS A 16 -8.66 15.79 -1.36
C LYS A 16 -9.73 15.07 -2.17
N LYS A 17 -9.37 14.29 -3.19
CA LYS A 17 -10.34 13.69 -4.13
C LYS A 17 -10.31 12.17 -4.15
N ASP A 18 -9.43 11.55 -3.37
CA ASP A 18 -9.19 10.13 -3.47
C ASP A 18 -9.89 9.36 -2.35
N SER A 19 -10.92 8.59 -2.73
CA SER A 19 -11.62 7.67 -1.83
C SER A 19 -10.70 6.58 -1.25
N THR A 20 -9.57 6.30 -1.90
CA THR A 20 -8.59 5.30 -1.43
C THR A 20 -7.94 5.75 -0.12
N LEU A 21 -7.70 7.05 0.09
CA LEU A 21 -7.16 7.56 1.35
C LEU A 21 -8.11 7.28 2.52
N ALA A 22 -9.40 7.56 2.35
CA ALA A 22 -10.41 7.28 3.38
C ALA A 22 -10.47 5.78 3.71
N MET A 23 -10.38 4.90 2.70
CA MET A 23 -10.32 3.45 2.92
C MET A 23 -9.07 3.02 3.68
N MET A 24 -7.90 3.62 3.39
CA MET A 24 -6.65 3.33 4.09
C MET A 24 -6.68 3.81 5.55
N LEU A 25 -7.22 5.00 5.81
CA LEU A 25 -7.40 5.53 7.17
C LEU A 25 -8.30 4.62 8.01
N GLU A 26 -9.43 4.18 7.45
CA GLU A 26 -10.34 3.24 8.11
C GLU A 26 -9.72 1.84 8.30
N ALA A 27 -8.90 1.37 7.36
CA ALA A 27 -8.20 0.11 7.53
C ALA A 27 -7.18 0.20 8.70
N GLN A 28 -6.45 1.31 8.81
CA GLN A 28 -5.55 1.54 9.94
C GLN A 28 -6.28 1.68 11.27
N SER A 29 -7.43 2.36 11.31
CA SER A 29 -8.22 2.51 12.55
C SER A 29 -8.64 1.15 13.13
N ARG A 30 -8.81 0.16 12.26
CA ARG A 30 -9.10 -1.25 12.59
C ARG A 30 -7.85 -2.09 12.84
N SER A 31 -6.67 -1.47 13.01
CA SER A 31 -5.38 -2.14 13.21
C SER A 31 -4.97 -3.07 12.06
N HIS A 32 -5.42 -2.80 10.83
CA HIS A 32 -4.91 -3.50 9.66
C HIS A 32 -3.53 -2.97 9.25
N GLN A 33 -2.65 -3.88 8.84
CA GLN A 33 -1.37 -3.52 8.24
C GLN A 33 -1.56 -3.35 6.75
N ILE A 34 -1.22 -2.18 6.21
CA ILE A 34 -1.41 -1.87 4.80
C ILE A 34 -0.08 -1.99 4.06
N PHE A 35 -0.09 -2.77 2.99
CA PHE A 35 1.04 -2.97 2.09
C PHE A 35 0.70 -2.30 0.76
N TYR A 36 1.51 -1.32 0.39
CA TYR A 36 1.39 -0.59 -0.85
C TYR A 36 2.29 -1.22 -1.91
N MET A 37 1.74 -1.37 -3.11
CA MET A 37 2.37 -1.97 -4.28
C MET A 37 1.95 -1.22 -5.54
N THR A 38 2.79 -1.24 -6.56
CA THR A 38 2.43 -0.74 -7.90
C THR A 38 2.17 -1.92 -8.82
N THR A 39 1.53 -1.70 -9.97
CA THR A 39 1.34 -2.77 -10.97
C THR A 39 2.66 -3.38 -11.43
N ASN A 40 3.73 -2.58 -11.47
CA ASN A 40 5.05 -3.03 -11.91
C ASN A 40 5.82 -3.79 -10.82
N SER A 41 5.35 -3.76 -9.57
CA SER A 41 6.01 -4.47 -8.47
C SER A 41 5.54 -5.92 -8.32
N LEU A 42 4.54 -6.35 -9.10
CA LEU A 42 4.00 -7.71 -9.11
C LEU A 42 4.79 -8.58 -10.07
N PHE A 43 5.24 -9.75 -9.62
CA PHE A 43 5.96 -10.70 -10.45
C PHE A 43 5.73 -12.15 -10.03
N ILE A 44 6.11 -13.08 -10.91
CA ILE A 44 6.07 -14.51 -10.65
C ILE A 44 7.50 -15.05 -10.68
N GLU A 45 7.89 -15.75 -9.62
CA GLU A 45 9.17 -16.45 -9.54
C GLU A 45 8.91 -17.91 -9.20
N SER A 46 9.47 -18.82 -10.01
CA SER A 46 9.32 -20.28 -9.81
C SER A 46 7.87 -20.76 -9.61
N GLY A 47 6.91 -20.14 -10.30
CA GLY A 47 5.48 -20.48 -10.22
C GLY A 47 4.77 -19.95 -8.98
N LYS A 48 5.40 -19.12 -8.15
CA LYS A 48 4.80 -18.44 -7.01
C LYS A 48 4.70 -16.93 -7.26
N ALA A 49 3.63 -16.33 -6.77
CA ALA A 49 3.38 -14.90 -6.93
C ALA A 49 4.07 -14.12 -5.80
N TYR A 50 4.79 -13.07 -6.18
CA TYR A 50 5.50 -12.17 -5.29
C TYR A 50 5.18 -10.72 -5.62
N ALA A 51 5.44 -9.84 -4.66
CA ALA A 51 5.45 -8.42 -4.89
C ALA A 51 6.59 -7.73 -4.14
N SER A 52 7.22 -6.76 -4.78
CA SER A 52 7.92 -5.71 -4.02
C SER A 52 6.86 -4.78 -3.41
N SER A 53 6.91 -4.61 -2.11
CA SER A 53 5.91 -3.88 -1.35
C SER A 53 6.56 -3.06 -0.24
N SER A 54 5.98 -1.91 0.06
CA SER A 54 6.32 -1.13 1.24
C SER A 54 5.12 -1.10 2.17
N ARG A 55 5.35 -1.22 3.47
CA ARG A 55 4.28 -0.89 4.42
C ARG A 55 4.02 0.60 4.34
N ILE A 56 2.75 0.97 4.20
CA ILE A 56 2.32 2.36 4.16
C ILE A 56 1.63 2.72 5.46
N THR A 57 1.95 3.92 5.96
CA THR A 57 1.16 4.60 7.00
C THR A 57 0.58 5.85 6.40
N VAL A 58 -0.75 5.99 6.40
CA VAL A 58 -1.47 7.19 5.97
C VAL A 58 -1.95 8.02 7.16
N ARG A 59 -2.08 9.33 6.96
CA ARG A 59 -2.49 10.32 7.96
C ARG A 59 -3.45 11.32 7.34
N ASP A 60 -4.35 11.87 8.15
CA ASP A 60 -5.23 12.98 7.76
C ASP A 60 -4.49 14.33 7.90
N ASP A 61 -3.40 14.48 7.15
CA ASP A 61 -2.59 15.70 7.12
C ASP A 61 -2.16 16.01 5.68
N GLN A 62 -2.70 17.09 5.10
CA GLN A 62 -2.44 17.45 3.71
C GLN A 62 -0.94 17.60 3.36
N PHE A 63 -0.06 17.90 4.32
CA PHE A 63 1.36 18.12 4.10
C PHE A 63 2.22 16.87 4.34
N ASP A 64 1.75 15.94 5.17
CA ASP A 64 2.44 14.69 5.51
C ASP A 64 1.44 13.53 5.63
N TRP A 65 0.75 13.24 4.53
CA TRP A 65 -0.37 12.31 4.53
C TRP A 65 0.04 10.85 4.35
N PHE A 66 1.30 10.55 4.02
CA PHE A 66 1.77 9.17 3.91
C PHE A 66 3.26 9.01 4.23
N SER A 67 3.64 7.83 4.70
CA SER A 67 5.03 7.39 4.79
C SER A 67 5.15 5.93 4.38
N LEU A 68 6.23 5.61 3.67
CA LEU A 68 6.57 4.25 3.27
C LEU A 68 7.74 3.73 4.10
N GLU A 69 7.62 2.50 4.59
CA GLU A 69 8.77 1.74 5.11
C GLU A 69 9.65 1.23 3.96
N GLU A 70 10.82 0.70 4.32
CA GLU A 70 11.73 0.07 3.37
C GLU A 70 11.01 -1.00 2.55
N GLU A 71 11.27 -1.00 1.24
CA GLU A 71 10.66 -1.95 0.32
C GLU A 71 11.15 -3.37 0.63
N ALA A 72 10.23 -4.32 0.67
CA ALA A 72 10.51 -5.73 0.87
C ALA A 72 9.72 -6.59 -0.11
N ILE A 73 10.34 -7.69 -0.53
CA ILE A 73 9.68 -8.72 -1.33
C ILE A 73 8.82 -9.57 -0.40
N ILE A 74 7.52 -9.66 -0.71
CA ILE A 74 6.56 -10.52 -0.01
C ILE A 74 6.00 -11.57 -0.97
N ALA A 75 5.75 -12.78 -0.46
CA ALA A 75 4.94 -13.75 -1.16
C ALA A 75 3.46 -13.29 -1.09
N LEU A 76 2.77 -13.32 -2.23
CA LEU A 76 1.34 -13.00 -2.31
C LEU A 76 0.45 -14.22 -2.11
N SER A 77 1.01 -15.41 -2.30
CA SER A 77 0.36 -16.68 -2.00
C SER A 77 0.66 -17.08 -0.55
N ASP A 78 -0.39 -17.23 0.25
CA ASP A 78 -0.44 -18.16 1.38
C ASP A 78 -0.98 -19.52 0.87
#